data_AF-A0A961I6J7-F1
#
_entry.id   AF-A0A961I6J7-F1
#
_cell.length_a   1.000
_cell.length_b   1.000
_cell.length_c   1.000
_cell.angle_alpha   90.00
_cell.angle_beta   90.00
_cell.angle_gamma   90.00
#
_symmetry.space_group_name_H-M   'P 1'
#
loop_
_entity.id
_entity.type
_entity.pdbx_description
1 polymer ?
#
loop_
_entity_poly.entity_id
_entity_poly.type
_entity_poly.pdbx_seq_one_letter_code
_entity_poly.pdbx_strand_id
1 'polypeptide(L)'
;SGLGSSPIAAAAARTKHSVTQALVSMTQTFIDTLVVCSLTGFAIILTGSYTGDAQGIDITMNAFAAGLGQSGPFIVAISQALFAYSTVLGWSYYGEKCLEYLMGSRAVLPYRIVFILLAGVGALASLRLVWLFSDIFNGLMALPNLIGLLFLSGIAARITREYFADPDKKAS
;
A
#
# COMPACT_ATOMS: atom_id res chain seq x y z
N SER A 1 -1.25 5.80 -4.17
CA SER A 1 -2.72 5.73 -4.36
C SER A 1 -3.45 6.83 -3.61
N GLY A 2 -4.59 7.31 -4.13
CA GLY A 2 -5.35 8.46 -3.61
C GLY A 2 -6.12 8.25 -2.29
N LEU A 3 -5.73 7.25 -1.50
CA LEU A 3 -6.38 6.86 -0.24
C LEU A 3 -5.99 7.77 0.95
N GLY A 4 -5.03 8.68 0.78
CA GLY A 4 -4.62 9.61 1.83
C GLY A 4 -3.79 8.98 2.97
N SER A 5 -3.46 7.68 2.90
CA SER A 5 -2.66 6.97 3.91
C SER A 5 -1.15 7.06 3.66
N SER A 6 -0.69 7.15 2.41
CA SER A 6 0.72 7.33 2.06
C SER A 6 1.40 8.56 2.69
N PRO A 7 0.73 9.72 2.85
CA PRO A 7 1.27 10.87 3.58
C PRO A 7 1.56 10.61 5.06
N ILE A 8 0.88 9.66 5.71
CA ILE A 8 1.06 9.38 7.15
C ILE A 8 2.45 8.78 7.39
N ALA A 9 2.88 7.83 6.55
CA ALA A 9 4.25 7.32 6.56
C ALA A 9 5.27 8.42 6.21
N ALA A 10 4.99 9.21 5.17
CA ALA A 10 5.90 10.27 4.72
C ALA A 10 6.09 11.37 5.79
N ALA A 11 5.08 11.65 6.61
CA ALA A 11 5.15 12.59 7.71
C ALA A 11 6.02 12.10 8.89
N ALA A 12 6.16 10.78 9.05
CA ALA A 12 7.05 10.20 10.06
C ALA A 12 8.53 10.19 9.62
N ALA A 13 8.82 10.37 8.33
CA ALA A 13 10.17 10.40 7.81
C ALA A 13 10.87 11.74 8.15
N ARG A 14 12.09 11.67 8.69
CA ARG A 14 12.93 12.86 8.88
C ARG A 14 13.43 13.35 7.52
N THR A 15 12.76 14.34 6.95
CA THR A 15 13.18 15.05 5.73
C THR A 15 13.29 16.54 5.97
N LYS A 16 14.19 17.19 5.24
CA LYS A 16 14.31 18.65 5.23
C LYS A 16 13.25 19.31 4.36
N HIS A 17 12.75 18.62 3.33
CA HIS A 17 11.77 19.15 2.39
C HIS A 17 10.67 18.14 2.05
N SER A 18 9.41 18.61 2.12
CA SER A 18 8.20 17.82 1.82
C SER A 18 8.17 17.31 0.38
N VAL A 19 8.76 18.07 -0.56
CA VAL A 19 8.82 17.69 -1.98
C VAL A 19 9.73 16.49 -2.21
N THR A 20 10.86 16.39 -1.51
CA THR A 20 11.78 15.24 -1.63
C THR A 20 11.11 13.95 -1.13
N GLN A 21 10.37 14.00 -0.02
CA GLN A 21 9.62 12.82 0.46
C GLN A 21 8.47 12.46 -0.45
N ALA A 22 7.80 13.45 -1.05
CA ALA A 22 6.77 13.18 -2.05
C ALA A 22 7.37 12.43 -3.26
N LEU A 23 8.54 12.85 -3.77
CA LEU A 23 9.22 12.16 -4.87
C LEU A 23 9.63 10.73 -4.50
N VAL A 24 10.17 10.51 -3.30
CA VAL A 24 10.51 9.15 -2.82
C VAL A 24 9.26 8.26 -2.72
N SER A 25 8.17 8.80 -2.17
CA SER A 25 6.89 8.07 -2.06
C SER A 25 6.29 7.75 -3.43
N MET A 26 6.47 8.61 -4.42
CA MET A 26 6.06 8.34 -5.81
C MET A 26 6.88 7.22 -6.44
N THR A 27 8.19 7.17 -6.20
CA THR A 27 9.07 6.09 -6.68
C THR A 27 8.64 4.72 -6.13
N GLN A 28 8.17 4.67 -4.88
CA GLN A 28 7.62 3.43 -4.32
C GLN A 28 6.43 2.92 -5.14
N THR A 29 5.50 3.82 -5.51
CA THR A 29 4.33 3.44 -6.34
C THR A 29 4.75 3.01 -7.74
N PHE A 30 5.76 3.68 -8.32
CA PHE A 30 6.32 3.29 -9.62
C PHE A 30 6.87 1.86 -9.60
N ILE A 31 7.70 1.53 -8.60
CA ILE A 31 8.31 0.20 -8.50
C ILE A 31 7.23 -0.87 -8.29
N ASP A 32 6.29 -0.64 -7.38
CA ASP A 32 5.23 -1.60 -7.07
C ASP A 32 4.34 -1.89 -8.28
N THR A 33 3.79 -0.85 -8.91
CA THR A 33 2.77 -1.03 -9.96
C THR A 33 3.38 -1.30 -11.35
N LEU A 34 4.37 -0.51 -11.77
CA LEU A 34 4.90 -0.61 -13.14
C LEU A 34 5.97 -1.68 -13.28
N VAL A 35 6.73 -1.98 -12.23
CA VAL A 35 7.75 -3.02 -12.30
C VAL A 35 7.17 -4.33 -11.78
N VAL A 36 6.80 -4.39 -10.49
CA VAL A 36 6.44 -5.66 -9.84
C VAL A 36 5.11 -6.21 -10.35
N CYS A 37 4.01 -5.47 -10.25
CA CYS A 37 2.69 -5.96 -10.70
C CYS A 37 2.66 -6.28 -12.19
N SER A 38 3.36 -5.51 -13.02
CA SER A 38 3.41 -5.75 -14.47
C SER A 38 4.19 -7.03 -14.79
N LEU A 39 5.33 -7.28 -14.15
CA LEU A 39 6.08 -8.54 -14.33
C LEU A 39 5.25 -9.75 -13.89
N THR A 40 4.56 -9.67 -12.76
CA THR A 40 3.65 -10.74 -12.31
C THR A 40 2.50 -10.95 -13.29
N GLY A 41 1.89 -9.88 -13.79
CA GLY A 41 0.83 -9.95 -14.80
C GLY A 41 1.31 -10.59 -16.10
N PHE A 42 2.49 -10.22 -16.60
CA PHE A 42 3.08 -10.85 -17.78
C PHE A 42 3.38 -12.33 -17.55
N ALA A 43 3.91 -12.71 -16.39
CA ALA A 43 4.13 -14.11 -16.06
C ALA A 43 2.82 -14.92 -16.10
N ILE A 44 1.73 -14.38 -15.55
CA ILE A 44 0.40 -15.02 -15.57
C ILE A 44 -0.14 -15.14 -17.00
N ILE A 45 -0.04 -14.08 -17.80
CA ILE A 45 -0.55 -14.07 -19.19
C ILE A 45 0.24 -15.04 -20.08
N LEU A 46 1.57 -14.98 -20.02
CA LEU A 46 2.45 -15.82 -20.85
C LEU A 46 2.33 -17.31 -20.55
N THR A 47 2.02 -17.66 -19.30
CA THR A 47 1.84 -19.05 -18.86
C THR A 47 0.40 -19.54 -19.00
N GLY A 48 -0.55 -18.64 -19.27
CA GLY A 48 -1.97 -18.99 -19.36
C GLY A 48 -2.61 -19.41 -18.03
N SER A 49 -1.94 -19.18 -16.89
CA SER A 49 -2.37 -19.71 -15.59
C SER A 49 -3.71 -19.14 -15.09
N TYR A 50 -4.17 -18.03 -15.69
CA TYR A 50 -5.45 -17.38 -15.39
C TYR A 50 -6.69 -18.13 -15.91
N THR A 51 -6.53 -19.18 -16.73
CA THR A 51 -7.64 -19.87 -17.40
C THR A 51 -8.26 -21.02 -16.61
N GLY A 52 -7.63 -21.43 -15.50
CA GLY A 52 -8.12 -22.50 -14.63
C GLY A 52 -8.97 -22.01 -13.46
N ASP A 53 -9.30 -22.93 -12.56
CA ASP A 53 -10.11 -22.65 -11.35
C ASP A 53 -9.31 -22.05 -10.17
N ALA A 54 -8.00 -21.85 -10.34
CA ALA A 54 -7.13 -21.28 -9.32
C ALA A 54 -7.57 -19.84 -8.99
N GLN A 55 -7.52 -19.46 -7.72
CA GLN A 55 -7.90 -18.11 -7.26
C GLN A 55 -6.79 -17.46 -6.45
N GLY A 56 -6.74 -16.13 -6.50
CA GLY A 56 -5.80 -15.34 -5.71
C GLY A 56 -4.34 -15.72 -5.99
N ILE A 57 -3.60 -16.07 -4.94
CA ILE A 57 -2.17 -16.36 -5.06
C ILE A 57 -1.86 -17.63 -5.84
N ASP A 58 -2.81 -18.58 -5.90
CA ASP A 58 -2.59 -19.85 -6.59
C ASP A 58 -2.38 -19.66 -8.09
N ILE A 59 -3.01 -18.63 -8.69
CA ILE A 59 -2.80 -18.25 -10.09
C ILE A 59 -1.33 -17.88 -10.33
N THR A 60 -0.76 -17.10 -9.42
CA THR A 60 0.65 -16.66 -9.48
C THR A 60 1.60 -17.83 -9.20
N MET A 61 1.29 -18.68 -8.22
CA MET A 61 2.10 -19.87 -7.95
C MET A 61 2.14 -20.80 -9.16
N ASN A 62 1.01 -21.01 -9.84
CA ASN A 62 0.94 -21.82 -11.05
C ASN A 62 1.74 -21.19 -12.21
N ALA A 63 1.67 -19.87 -12.40
CA ALA A 63 2.47 -19.17 -13.40
C ALA A 63 3.98 -19.37 -13.16
N PHE A 64 4.42 -19.16 -11.91
CA PHE A 64 5.83 -19.31 -11.56
C PHE A 64 6.28 -20.76 -11.58
N ALA A 65 5.39 -21.72 -11.27
CA ALA A 65 5.67 -23.15 -11.45
C ALA A 65 5.91 -23.49 -12.94
N ALA A 66 5.11 -22.93 -13.85
CA ALA A 66 5.27 -23.16 -15.28
C ALA A 66 6.58 -22.58 -15.84
N GLY A 67 7.04 -21.44 -15.32
CA GLY A 67 8.27 -20.79 -15.79
C GLY A 67 9.56 -21.26 -15.09
N LEU A 68 9.51 -21.55 -13.79
CA LEU A 68 10.68 -21.82 -12.95
C LEU A 68 10.68 -23.24 -12.35
N GLY A 69 9.71 -24.08 -12.73
CA GLY A 69 9.56 -25.42 -12.18
C GLY A 69 9.18 -25.42 -10.70
N GLN A 70 9.55 -26.48 -9.98
CA GLN A 70 9.12 -26.70 -8.60
C GLN A 70 9.60 -25.63 -7.61
N SER A 71 10.64 -24.87 -7.95
CA SER A 71 11.17 -23.76 -7.16
C SER A 71 10.27 -22.52 -7.19
N GLY A 72 9.48 -22.33 -8.24
CA GLY A 72 8.64 -21.14 -8.46
C GLY A 72 7.65 -20.86 -7.33
N PRO A 73 6.80 -21.83 -6.94
CA PRO A 73 5.85 -21.67 -5.84
C PRO A 73 6.49 -21.30 -4.51
N PHE A 74 7.66 -21.88 -4.17
CA PHE A 74 8.36 -21.55 -2.93
C PHE A 74 8.83 -20.10 -2.90
N ILE A 75 9.36 -19.60 -4.03
CA ILE A 75 9.78 -18.20 -4.15
C ILE A 75 8.56 -17.29 -3.95
N VAL A 76 7.46 -17.56 -4.64
CA VAL A 76 6.22 -16.76 -4.53
C VAL A 76 5.67 -16.79 -3.10
N ALA A 77 5.66 -17.95 -2.44
CA ALA A 77 5.18 -18.09 -1.07
C ALA A 77 6.00 -17.25 -0.07
N ILE A 78 7.34 -17.30 -0.16
CA ILE A 78 8.23 -16.52 0.71
C ILE A 78 8.07 -15.02 0.43
N SER A 79 8.07 -14.62 -0.84
CA SER A 79 7.88 -13.22 -1.23
C SER A 79 6.52 -12.69 -0.76
N GLN A 80 5.45 -13.45 -0.92
CA GLN A 80 4.12 -13.07 -0.42
C GLN A 80 4.11 -12.93 1.10
N ALA A 81 4.70 -13.89 1.83
CA ALA A 81 4.70 -13.84 3.29
C ALA A 81 5.38 -12.56 3.81
N LEU A 82 6.51 -12.19 3.21
CA LEU A 82 7.23 -10.95 3.55
C LEU A 82 6.42 -9.70 3.17
N PHE A 83 5.78 -9.70 2.00
CA PHE A 83 4.97 -8.57 1.52
C PHE A 83 3.68 -8.37 2.35
N ALA A 84 3.00 -9.46 2.67
CA ALA A 84 1.83 -9.44 3.54
C ALA A 84 2.21 -8.95 4.93
N TYR A 85 3.32 -9.43 5.48
CA TYR A 85 3.82 -9.01 6.79
C TYR A 85 4.13 -7.51 6.82
N SER A 86 4.88 -6.98 5.84
CA SER A 86 5.20 -5.55 5.78
C SER A 86 3.94 -4.69 5.62
N THR A 87 2.95 -5.17 4.85
CA THR A 87 1.66 -4.50 4.65
C THR A 87 0.86 -4.43 5.95
N VAL A 88 0.74 -5.55 6.67
CA VAL A 88 0.02 -5.62 7.95
C VAL A 88 0.64 -4.67 8.98
N LEU A 89 1.97 -4.61 9.05
CA LEU A 89 2.67 -3.65 9.92
C LEU A 89 2.39 -2.19 9.52
N GLY A 90 2.43 -1.88 8.22
CA GLY A 90 2.15 -0.53 7.72
C GLY A 90 0.73 -0.07 8.07
N TRP A 91 -0.28 -0.92 7.82
CA TRP A 91 -1.68 -0.60 8.13
C TRP A 91 -1.97 -0.53 9.63
N SER A 92 -1.31 -1.38 10.44
CA SER A 92 -1.36 -1.27 11.90
C SER A 92 -0.89 0.11 12.34
N TYR A 93 0.28 0.55 11.85
CA TYR A 93 0.84 1.85 12.19
C TYR A 93 -0.04 3.02 11.73
N TYR A 94 -0.60 2.97 10.52
CA TYR A 94 -1.49 4.03 10.02
C TYR A 94 -2.74 4.18 10.88
N GLY A 95 -3.43 3.07 11.18
CA GLY A 95 -4.62 3.13 12.01
C GLY A 95 -4.32 3.51 13.46
N GLU A 96 -3.17 3.09 13.99
CA GLU A 96 -2.69 3.55 15.30
C GLU A 96 -2.56 5.08 15.35
N LYS A 97 -1.94 5.70 14.34
CA LYS A 97 -1.79 7.15 14.29
C LYS A 97 -3.12 7.88 14.13
N CYS A 98 -4.04 7.34 13.33
CA CYS A 98 -5.39 7.89 13.22
C CYS A 98 -6.15 7.82 14.56
N LEU A 99 -6.03 6.70 15.29
CA LEU A 99 -6.71 6.54 16.57
C LEU A 99 -6.06 7.37 17.68
N GLU A 100 -4.74 7.45 17.71
CA GLU A 100 -3.99 8.32 18.63
C GLU A 100 -4.40 9.78 18.45
N TYR A 101 -4.61 10.23 17.20
CA TYR A 101 -5.12 11.56 16.91
C TYR A 101 -6.54 11.80 17.46
N LEU A 102 -7.43 10.80 17.38
CA LEU A 102 -8.84 10.95 17.76
C LEU A 102 -9.08 10.77 19.28
N MET A 103 -8.41 9.80 19.90
CA MET A 103 -8.70 9.33 21.26
C MET A 103 -7.50 9.46 22.22
N GLY A 104 -6.37 9.98 21.73
CA GLY A 104 -5.13 10.12 22.51
C GLY A 104 -4.34 8.82 22.66
N SER A 105 -3.15 8.94 23.27
CA SER A 105 -2.17 7.85 23.38
C SER A 105 -2.62 6.63 24.19
N ARG A 106 -3.65 6.78 25.03
CA ARG A 106 -4.20 5.67 25.84
C ARG A 106 -4.95 4.63 25.00
N ALA A 107 -5.40 4.99 23.80
CA ALA A 107 -6.13 4.09 22.90
C ALA A 107 -5.21 3.18 22.06
N VAL A 108 -3.89 3.44 22.04
CA VAL A 108 -2.93 2.73 21.20
C VAL A 108 -2.81 1.24 21.54
N LEU A 109 -2.68 0.90 22.83
CA LEU A 109 -2.53 -0.49 23.24
C LEU A 109 -3.80 -1.34 22.97
N PRO A 110 -5.02 -0.87 23.33
CA PRO A 110 -6.26 -1.53 22.93
C PRO A 110 -6.36 -1.74 21.42
N TYR A 111 -5.98 -0.75 20.62
CA TYR A 111 -6.01 -0.84 19.16
C TYR A 111 -5.11 -1.94 18.62
N ARG A 112 -3.85 -2.03 19.09
CA ARG A 112 -2.92 -3.08 18.65
C ARG A 112 -3.47 -4.48 18.94
N ILE A 113 -4.06 -4.68 20.11
CA ILE A 113 -4.66 -5.97 20.51
C ILE A 113 -5.82 -6.31 19.56
N VAL A 114 -6.75 -5.37 19.36
CA VAL A 114 -7.89 -5.56 18.46
C VAL A 114 -7.42 -5.83 17.02
N PHE A 115 -6.41 -5.10 16.54
CA PHE A 115 -5.86 -5.27 15.20
C PHE A 115 -5.28 -6.67 14.99
N ILE A 116 -4.51 -7.20 15.95
CA ILE A 116 -3.95 -8.55 15.87
C ILE A 116 -5.06 -9.62 15.86
N LEU A 117 -6.07 -9.47 16.71
CA LEU A 117 -7.22 -10.38 16.75
C LEU A 117 -8.00 -10.36 15.44
N LEU A 118 -8.28 -9.17 14.90
CA LEU A 118 -8.97 -9.00 13.62
C LEU A 118 -8.15 -9.53 12.44
N ALA A 119 -6.82 -9.37 12.45
CA ALA A 119 -5.95 -9.96 11.45
C ALA A 119 -6.02 -11.50 11.47
N GLY A 120 -6.07 -12.10 12.65
CA GLY A 120 -6.26 -13.55 12.82
C GLY A 120 -7.63 -14.02 12.31
N VAL A 121 -8.71 -13.30 12.63
CA VAL A 121 -10.05 -13.59 12.10
C VAL A 121 -10.10 -13.42 10.59
N GLY A 122 -9.46 -12.39 10.06
CA GLY A 122 -9.37 -12.11 8.62
C GLY A 122 -8.68 -13.23 7.85
N ALA A 123 -7.67 -13.90 8.43
CA ALA A 123 -7.01 -15.05 7.83
C ALA A 123 -7.93 -16.28 7.69
N LEU A 124 -9.01 -16.36 8.48
CA LEU A 124 -10.01 -17.43 8.43
C LEU A 124 -11.26 -17.05 7.61
N ALA A 125 -11.40 -15.78 7.22
CA ALA A 125 -12.55 -15.27 6.49
C ALA A 125 -12.46 -15.59 4.99
N SER A 126 -13.62 -15.71 4.33
CA SER A 126 -13.66 -15.94 2.88
C SER A 126 -13.10 -14.75 2.11
N LEU A 127 -12.32 -15.01 1.05
CA LEU A 127 -11.71 -13.99 0.20
C LEU A 127 -12.72 -12.91 -0.24
N ARG A 128 -13.89 -13.34 -0.73
CA ARG A 128 -14.97 -12.44 -1.20
C ARG A 128 -15.41 -11.45 -0.12
N LEU A 129 -15.57 -11.91 1.12
CA LEU A 129 -15.98 -11.05 2.23
C LEU A 129 -14.88 -10.05 2.59
N VAL A 130 -13.62 -10.48 2.60
CA VAL A 130 -12.47 -9.60 2.86
C VAL A 130 -12.35 -8.51 1.79
N TRP A 131 -12.50 -8.86 0.51
CA TRP A 131 -12.49 -7.89 -0.59
C TRP A 131 -13.65 -6.90 -0.48
N LEU A 132 -14.88 -7.39 -0.22
CA LEU A 132 -16.06 -6.53 -0.09
C LEU A 132 -15.90 -5.49 1.03
N PHE A 133 -15.47 -5.92 2.23
CA PHE A 133 -15.21 -4.98 3.32
C PHE A 133 -14.10 -4.00 2.96
N SER A 134 -13.01 -4.48 2.35
CA SER A 134 -11.89 -3.64 1.94
C SER A 134 -12.32 -2.56 0.93
N ASP A 135 -13.13 -2.90 -0.06
CA ASP A 135 -13.59 -1.95 -1.09
C ASP A 135 -14.48 -0.86 -0.50
N ILE A 136 -15.38 -1.21 0.43
CA ILE A 136 -16.26 -0.26 1.12
C ILE A 136 -15.42 0.74 1.94
N PHE A 137 -14.51 0.25 2.78
CA PHE A 137 -13.69 1.12 3.63
C PHE A 137 -12.69 1.94 2.83
N ASN A 138 -12.06 1.37 1.80
CA ASN A 138 -11.16 2.11 0.92
C ASN A 138 -11.90 3.22 0.15
N GLY A 139 -13.12 2.95 -0.32
CA GLY A 139 -13.98 3.95 -0.95
C GLY A 139 -14.31 5.09 0.02
N LEU A 140 -14.68 4.74 1.26
CA LEU A 140 -14.98 5.72 2.30
C LEU A 140 -13.77 6.59 2.68
N MET A 141 -12.55 6.04 2.67
CA MET A 141 -11.31 6.79 2.90
C MET A 141 -10.91 7.65 1.70
N ALA A 142 -11.11 7.15 0.48
CA ALA A 142 -10.75 7.86 -0.76
C ALA A 142 -11.60 9.12 -0.95
N LEU A 143 -12.91 9.04 -0.72
CA LEU A 143 -13.87 10.13 -0.90
C LEU A 143 -13.44 11.46 -0.23
N PRO A 144 -13.25 11.54 1.09
CA PRO A 144 -12.87 12.78 1.75
C PRO A 144 -11.47 13.25 1.33
N ASN A 145 -10.52 12.33 1.14
CA ASN A 145 -9.17 12.68 0.73
C ASN A 145 -9.12 13.28 -0.69
N LEU A 146 -9.84 12.70 -1.64
CA LEU A 146 -9.92 13.20 -3.02
C LEU A 146 -10.60 14.58 -3.08
N ILE A 147 -11.67 14.78 -2.31
CA ILE A 147 -12.33 16.09 -2.21
C ILE A 147 -11.35 17.14 -1.67
N GLY A 148 -10.64 16.82 -0.58
CA GLY A 148 -9.61 17.71 -0.01
C GLY A 148 -8.49 18.03 -1.01
N LEU A 149 -8.00 17.01 -1.74
CA LEU A 149 -6.96 17.19 -2.75
C LEU A 149 -7.41 18.10 -3.90
N LEU A 150 -8.67 18.00 -4.35
CA LEU A 150 -9.22 18.87 -5.38
C LEU A 150 -9.19 20.34 -4.95
N PHE A 151 -9.63 20.65 -3.72
CA PHE A 151 -9.59 22.01 -3.18
C PHE A 151 -8.15 22.51 -2.92
N LEU A 152 -7.25 21.63 -2.49
CA LEU A 152 -5.86 21.97 -2.18
C LEU A 152 -4.92 21.94 -3.40
N SER A 153 -5.39 21.47 -4.57
CA SER A 153 -4.58 21.27 -5.78
C SER A 153 -3.85 22.53 -6.23
N GLY A 154 -4.48 23.72 -6.09
CA GLY A 154 -3.87 25.00 -6.40
C GLY A 154 -2.69 25.37 -5.49
N ILE A 155 -2.79 25.05 -4.19
CA ILE A 155 -1.72 25.27 -3.20
C ILE A 155 -0.57 24.30 -3.46
N ALA A 156 -0.87 23.02 -3.71
CA ALA A 156 0.14 22.03 -4.06
C ALA A 156 0.94 22.44 -5.31
N ALA A 157 0.25 22.86 -6.39
CA ALA A 157 0.90 23.31 -7.62
C ALA A 157 1.76 24.56 -7.43
N ARG A 158 1.39 25.46 -6.51
CA ARG A 158 2.20 26.63 -6.14
C ARG A 158 3.48 26.22 -5.43
N ILE A 159 3.38 25.39 -4.39
CA ILE A 159 4.54 24.90 -3.61
C ILE A 159 5.52 24.13 -4.51
N THR A 160 5.01 23.29 -5.42
CA THR A 160 5.86 22.57 -6.38
C THR A 160 6.59 23.53 -7.30
N ARG A 161 5.92 24.55 -7.86
CA ARG A 161 6.57 25.55 -8.71
C ARG A 161 7.65 26.35 -7.97
N GLU A 162 7.36 26.77 -6.74
CA GLU A 162 8.33 27.50 -5.90
C GLU A 162 9.58 26.65 -5.59
N TYR A 163 9.42 25.34 -5.38
CA TYR A 163 10.56 24.44 -5.12
C TYR A 163 11.46 24.21 -6.36
N PHE A 164 10.88 24.14 -7.55
CA PHE A 164 11.66 23.93 -8.79
C PHE A 164 12.24 25.22 -9.38
N ALA A 165 11.72 26.39 -9.00
CA ALA A 165 12.18 27.69 -9.48
C ALA A 165 13.44 28.22 -8.76
N ASP A 166 13.73 27.76 -7.54
CA ASP A 166 14.85 28.25 -6.73
C ASP A 166 15.88 27.14 -6.45
N PRO A 167 17.09 27.17 -7.06
CA PRO A 167 18.13 26.17 -6.85
C PRO A 167 18.66 26.11 -5.41
N ASP A 168 18.62 27.22 -4.66
CA ASP A 168 19.28 27.33 -3.35
C ASP A 168 18.49 26.67 -2.21
N LYS A 169 17.17 26.49 -2.38
CA LYS A 169 16.33 25.72 -1.43
C LYS A 169 16.50 24.19 -1.54
N LYS A 170 17.32 23.69 -2.46
CA LYS A 170 17.61 22.25 -2.55
C LYS A 170 18.60 21.76 -1.48
N ALA A 171 19.29 22.69 -0.80
CA ALA A 171 20.42 22.38 0.09
C ALA A 171 20.20 22.67 1.59
N SER A 172 19.11 23.33 2.01
CA SER A 172 18.86 23.65 3.43
C SER A 172 18.18 22.51 4.17
#